data_AF-A0A3A8QSR5-F1
#
_entry.id   AF-A0A3A8QSR5-F1
#
_cell.length_a   1.000
_cell.length_b   1.000
_cell.length_c   1.000
_cell.angle_alpha   90.00
_cell.angle_beta   90.00
_cell.angle_gamma   90.00
#
_symmetry.space_group_name_H-M   'P 1'
#
loop_
_entity.id
_entity.type
_entity.pdbx_description
1 polymer ?
#
loop_
_entity_poly.entity_id
_entity_poly.type
_entity_poly.pdbx_seq_one_letter_code
_entity_poly.pdbx_strand_id
1 'polypeptide(L)'
;MQVIAAAEVVWADETPVRVLDVKKTRQGYLWTFLTQTPAGEWLLGYCFSLGRASTTPKEVLGGTRGALVVDAYTGYNAVTLPEGRVRVGCWAHVRRRFFEALPTAPEAREALDFILALYRVEALARDAAVVRTDAHRELRQQRSLPVLWALRAWMESQTPRHLPKGPMGQALSYALKQWDALTRFSSDARLPLDNNRSEAALRKAALGRKNFLFVGHEAAGENLAGLYALVATCEANGVNPEDYLADVLLRVQTHPHSCIGELLPHEWKRRRTADPPESPLQLSP
;
A
#
# COMPACT_ATOMS: atom_id res chain seq x y z
N MET A 1 2.22 9.97 -10.25
CA MET A 1 2.22 10.35 -8.81
C MET A 1 1.10 11.30 -8.44
N GLN A 2 0.90 12.42 -9.15
CA GLN A 2 -0.11 13.43 -8.80
C GLN A 2 -1.52 12.85 -8.57
N VAL A 3 -1.99 11.97 -9.45
CA VAL A 3 -3.31 11.31 -9.30
C VAL A 3 -3.40 10.48 -8.01
N ILE A 4 -2.35 9.73 -7.68
CA ILE A 4 -2.27 8.94 -6.44
C ILE A 4 -2.24 9.87 -5.23
N ALA A 5 -1.41 10.91 -5.27
CA ALA A 5 -1.26 11.87 -4.19
C ALA A 5 -2.53 12.67 -3.90
N ALA A 6 -3.37 12.91 -4.91
CA ALA A 6 -4.66 13.59 -4.74
C ALA A 6 -5.78 12.67 -4.24
N ALA A 7 -5.58 11.35 -4.23
CA ALA A 7 -6.63 10.40 -3.91
C ALA A 7 -7.03 10.41 -2.43
N GLU A 8 -8.31 10.14 -2.17
CA GLU A 8 -8.87 10.09 -0.82
C GLU A 8 -8.24 9.00 0.04
N VAL A 9 -7.86 7.86 -0.54
CA VAL A 9 -7.20 6.75 0.16
C VAL A 9 -5.93 6.38 -0.59
N VAL A 10 -4.81 6.48 0.11
CA VAL A 10 -3.49 6.11 -0.40
C VAL A 10 -2.91 5.03 0.49
N TRP A 11 -2.34 3.99 -0.10
CA TRP A 11 -1.47 3.05 0.60
C TRP A 11 -0.04 3.43 0.31
N ALA A 12 0.84 3.28 1.30
CA ALA A 12 2.26 3.45 1.11
C ALA A 12 3.06 2.39 1.86
N ASP A 13 4.24 2.07 1.35
CA ASP A 13 5.23 1.21 1.99
C ASP A 13 6.60 1.43 1.32
N GLU A 14 7.66 0.86 1.90
CA GLU A 14 9.01 0.98 1.37
C GLU A 14 9.86 -0.27 1.61
N THR A 15 10.77 -0.55 0.67
CA THR A 15 11.73 -1.66 0.78
C THR A 15 13.15 -1.17 0.47
N PRO A 16 14.18 -1.69 1.16
CA PRO A 16 15.56 -1.37 0.83
C PRO A 16 15.97 -1.94 -0.54
N VAL A 17 16.85 -1.22 -1.22
CA VAL A 17 17.48 -1.58 -2.50
C VAL A 17 18.98 -1.26 -2.41
N ARG A 18 19.83 -2.13 -2.99
CA ARG A 18 21.28 -1.88 -3.05
C ARG A 18 21.60 -0.93 -4.20
N VAL A 19 22.43 0.07 -3.92
CA VAL A 19 22.89 1.06 -4.90
C VAL A 19 24.40 0.97 -4.98
N LEU A 20 24.95 0.93 -6.19
CA LEU A 20 26.38 0.94 -6.41
C LEU A 20 26.98 2.25 -5.91
N ASP A 21 28.13 2.14 -5.28
CA ASP A 21 28.92 3.26 -4.77
C ASP A 21 30.41 2.90 -4.94
N VAL A 22 31.30 3.86 -4.69
CA VAL A 22 32.75 3.65 -4.83
C VAL A 22 33.20 2.56 -3.85
N LYS A 23 33.68 1.43 -4.40
CA LYS A 23 34.22 0.26 -3.66
C LYS A 23 33.23 -0.49 -2.75
N LYS A 24 31.96 -0.06 -2.66
CA LYS A 24 30.92 -0.73 -1.85
C LYS A 24 29.52 -0.47 -2.42
N THR A 25 28.49 -1.04 -1.79
CA THR A 25 27.11 -0.60 -2.03
C THR A 25 26.65 0.30 -0.89
N ARG A 26 25.79 1.26 -1.22
CA ARG A 26 25.01 2.01 -0.25
C ARG A 26 23.55 1.57 -0.29
N GLN A 27 22.82 1.82 0.79
CA GLN A 27 21.41 1.45 0.90
C GLN A 27 20.52 2.59 0.40
N GLY A 28 19.77 2.33 -0.66
CA GLY A 28 18.64 3.14 -1.08
C GLY A 28 17.31 2.48 -0.71
N TYR A 29 16.22 3.13 -1.07
CA TYR A 29 14.86 2.69 -0.81
C TYR A 29 14.01 2.88 -2.05
N LEU A 30 13.20 1.87 -2.32
CA LEU A 30 12.08 1.98 -3.25
C LEU A 30 10.81 2.11 -2.42
N TRP A 31 10.14 3.23 -2.59
CA TRP A 31 8.85 3.54 -1.99
C TRP A 31 7.75 3.20 -2.98
N THR A 32 6.63 2.68 -2.51
CA THR A 32 5.41 2.53 -3.29
C THR A 32 4.33 3.44 -2.72
N PHE A 33 3.55 4.03 -3.61
CA PHE A 33 2.30 4.71 -3.29
C PHE A 33 1.24 4.17 -4.25
N LEU A 34 0.08 3.77 -3.74
CA LEU A 34 -0.98 3.28 -4.61
C LEU A 34 -2.34 3.78 -4.15
N THR A 35 -3.28 3.80 -5.09
CA THR A 35 -4.69 4.08 -4.83
C THR A 35 -5.57 3.21 -5.71
N GLN A 36 -6.86 3.15 -5.38
CA GLN A 36 -7.88 2.53 -6.20
C GLN A 36 -8.89 3.61 -6.57
N THR A 37 -9.17 3.76 -7.87
CA THR A 37 -10.19 4.68 -8.40
C THR A 37 -11.59 4.26 -7.90
N PRO A 38 -12.60 5.15 -8.01
CA PRO A 38 -14.00 4.79 -7.73
C PRO A 38 -14.52 3.63 -8.60
N ALA A 39 -14.05 3.52 -9.85
CA ALA A 39 -14.41 2.44 -10.77
C ALA A 39 -13.63 1.13 -10.53
N GLY A 40 -12.73 1.11 -9.53
CA GLY A 40 -12.07 -0.10 -9.05
C GLY A 40 -10.70 -0.37 -9.67
N GLU A 41 -10.22 0.46 -10.59
CA GLU A 41 -8.90 0.37 -11.18
C GLU A 41 -7.80 0.75 -10.17
N TRP A 42 -6.66 0.07 -10.23
CA TRP A 42 -5.54 0.30 -9.33
C TRP A 42 -4.45 1.14 -9.99
N LEU A 43 -3.97 2.16 -9.29
CA LEU A 43 -2.84 2.98 -9.75
C LEU A 43 -1.67 2.75 -8.80
N LEU A 44 -0.55 2.25 -9.34
CA LEU A 44 0.65 1.94 -8.57
C LEU A 44 1.77 2.88 -9.02
N GLY A 45 2.31 3.63 -8.08
CA GLY A 45 3.46 4.50 -8.27
C GLY A 45 4.63 4.02 -7.42
N TYR A 46 5.84 4.18 -7.96
CA TYR A 46 7.07 4.00 -7.18
C TYR A 46 7.94 5.24 -7.21
N CYS A 47 8.66 5.48 -6.12
CA CYS A 47 9.68 6.52 -5.99
C CYS A 47 10.97 5.89 -5.48
N PHE A 48 12.09 6.21 -6.11
CA PHE A 48 13.40 5.85 -5.59
C PHE A 48 13.93 6.97 -4.71
N SER A 49 14.62 6.61 -3.62
CA SER A 49 15.32 7.57 -2.77
C SER A 49 16.56 6.94 -2.17
N LEU A 50 17.57 7.76 -1.89
CA LEU A 50 18.76 7.35 -1.13
C LEU A 50 18.55 7.31 0.39
N GLY A 51 17.38 7.73 0.86
CA GLY A 51 17.01 7.73 2.27
C GLY A 51 15.68 7.03 2.55
N ARG A 52 15.51 6.63 3.81
CA ARG A 52 14.20 6.22 4.37
C ARG A 52 13.47 7.37 5.06
N ALA A 53 14.03 8.57 5.02
CA ALA A 53 13.53 9.69 5.79
C ALA A 53 12.14 10.15 5.33
N SER A 54 11.51 10.98 6.15
CA SER A 54 10.20 11.57 5.88
C SER A 54 10.17 12.53 4.67
N THR A 55 11.31 12.81 4.06
CA THR A 55 11.43 13.63 2.85
C THR A 55 10.62 13.05 1.70
N THR A 56 10.73 11.74 1.44
CA THR A 56 10.02 11.11 0.31
C THR A 56 8.49 11.12 0.47
N PRO A 57 7.90 10.70 1.61
CA PRO A 57 6.47 10.90 1.84
C PRO A 57 6.05 12.37 1.71
N LYS A 58 6.86 13.32 2.20
CA LYS A 58 6.56 14.76 2.13
C LYS A 58 6.56 15.31 0.71
N GLU A 59 7.49 14.89 -0.13
CA GLU A 59 7.54 15.28 -1.54
C GLU A 59 6.34 14.74 -2.32
N VAL A 60 5.91 13.51 -2.02
CA VAL A 60 4.81 12.86 -2.74
C VAL A 60 3.43 13.29 -2.24
N LEU A 61 3.23 13.34 -0.92
CA LEU A 61 1.92 13.54 -0.28
C LEU A 61 1.78 14.89 0.45
N GLY A 62 2.82 15.71 0.45
CA GLY A 62 2.81 17.01 1.13
C GLY A 62 1.64 17.89 0.70
N GLY A 63 0.98 18.51 1.67
CA GLY A 63 -0.17 19.40 1.42
C GLY A 63 -1.48 18.69 1.10
N THR A 64 -1.47 17.38 0.82
CA THR A 64 -2.68 16.62 0.48
C THR A 64 -3.48 16.22 1.73
N ARG A 65 -4.71 15.72 1.53
CA ARG A 65 -5.63 15.26 2.59
C ARG A 65 -6.23 13.90 2.21
N GLY A 66 -6.95 13.29 3.14
CA GLY A 66 -7.51 11.94 3.00
C GLY A 66 -6.82 10.92 3.92
N ALA A 67 -7.10 9.65 3.72
CA ALA A 67 -6.52 8.55 4.47
C ALA A 67 -5.17 8.10 3.89
N LEU A 68 -4.29 7.66 4.78
CA LEU A 68 -3.01 7.02 4.46
C LEU A 68 -2.92 5.67 5.18
N VAL A 69 -3.01 4.59 4.42
CA VAL A 69 -2.86 3.20 4.90
C VAL A 69 -1.38 2.86 4.92
N VAL A 70 -0.83 2.72 6.13
CA VAL A 70 0.59 2.47 6.37
C VAL A 70 0.74 1.62 7.64
N ASP A 71 1.95 1.09 7.85
CA ASP A 71 2.32 0.60 9.17
C ASP A 71 2.55 1.78 10.16
N ALA A 72 3.11 1.50 11.33
CA ALA A 72 3.39 2.54 12.32
C ALA A 72 4.74 3.24 12.11
N TYR A 73 5.34 3.17 10.91
CA TYR A 73 6.62 3.79 10.64
C TYR A 73 6.54 5.31 10.78
N THR A 74 7.45 5.85 11.59
CA THR A 74 7.48 7.29 11.93
C THR A 74 7.85 8.18 10.74
N GLY A 75 8.42 7.62 9.66
CA GLY A 75 8.71 8.37 8.43
C GLY A 75 7.47 9.02 7.82
N TYR A 76 6.29 8.43 8.03
CA TYR A 76 5.02 8.99 7.56
C TYR A 76 4.47 10.10 8.46
N ASN A 77 5.04 10.36 9.65
CA ASN A 77 4.54 11.38 10.58
C ASN A 77 4.51 12.78 9.94
N ALA A 78 5.47 13.09 9.04
CA ALA A 78 5.56 14.39 8.39
C ALA A 78 4.38 14.71 7.44
N VAL A 79 3.58 13.70 7.08
CA VAL A 79 2.38 13.87 6.24
C VAL A 79 1.09 13.51 6.96
N THR A 80 1.17 13.10 8.23
CA THR A 80 -0.01 12.74 9.04
C THR A 80 -0.19 13.58 10.30
N LEU A 81 0.83 14.29 10.78
CA LEU A 81 0.81 15.07 12.03
C LEU A 81 1.37 16.49 11.83
N PRO A 82 0.90 17.50 12.59
CA PRO A 82 -0.32 17.47 13.42
C PRO A 82 -1.60 17.50 12.57
N GLU A 83 -1.50 18.09 11.37
CA GLU A 83 -2.56 18.16 10.37
C GLU A 83 -2.04 17.59 9.06
N GLY A 84 -2.86 16.81 8.36
CA GLY A 84 -2.46 16.14 7.13
C GLY A 84 -3.38 14.98 6.79
N ARG A 85 -2.80 13.91 6.26
CA ARG A 85 -3.53 12.68 6.00
C ARG A 85 -3.83 11.92 7.30
N VAL A 86 -5.00 11.33 7.35
CA VAL A 86 -5.44 10.50 8.47
C VAL A 86 -4.78 9.13 8.37
N ARG A 87 -3.95 8.76 9.34
CA ARG A 87 -3.32 7.43 9.36
C ARG A 87 -4.34 6.33 9.60
N VAL A 88 -4.26 5.28 8.79
CA VAL A 88 -5.00 4.02 8.91
C VAL A 88 -3.99 2.91 9.17
N GLY A 89 -4.14 2.22 10.29
CA GLY A 89 -3.18 1.23 10.76
C GLY A 89 -3.33 -0.12 10.07
N CYS A 90 -2.29 -0.94 10.16
CA CYS A 90 -2.24 -2.26 9.53
C CYS A 90 -2.36 -3.40 10.55
N TRP A 91 -3.46 -4.15 10.52
CA TRP A 91 -3.65 -5.31 11.40
C TRP A 91 -2.72 -6.48 11.11
N ALA A 92 -2.19 -6.61 9.88
CA ALA A 92 -1.19 -7.64 9.57
C ALA A 92 0.09 -7.44 10.40
N HIS A 93 0.50 -6.19 10.63
CA HIS A 93 1.64 -5.85 11.48
C HIS A 93 1.39 -6.12 12.97
N VAL A 94 0.15 -5.92 13.44
CA VAL A 94 -0.26 -6.29 14.80
C VAL A 94 -0.23 -7.80 14.98
N ARG A 95 -0.84 -8.53 14.04
CA ARG A 95 -0.86 -10.00 14.01
C ARG A 95 0.54 -10.59 14.07
N ARG A 96 1.47 -10.05 13.28
CA ARG A 96 2.87 -10.50 13.25
C ARG A 96 3.52 -10.41 14.63
N ARG A 97 3.33 -9.31 15.35
CA ARG A 97 3.92 -9.11 16.69
C ARG A 97 3.39 -10.09 17.72
N PHE A 98 2.08 -10.33 17.75
CA PHE A 98 1.50 -11.36 18.63
C PHE A 98 1.97 -12.76 18.25
N PHE A 99 2.10 -13.05 16.95
CA PHE A 99 2.67 -14.31 16.49
C PHE A 99 4.12 -14.51 16.95
N GLU A 100 4.96 -13.46 16.85
CA GLU A 100 6.35 -13.49 17.35
C GLU A 100 6.43 -13.61 18.88
N ALA A 101 5.40 -13.21 19.61
CA ALA A 101 5.32 -13.34 21.07
C ALA A 101 4.91 -14.75 21.55
N LEU A 102 4.20 -15.53 20.71
CA LEU A 102 3.67 -16.87 21.05
C LEU A 102 4.67 -17.81 21.73
N PRO A 103 5.95 -17.91 21.30
CA PRO A 103 6.90 -18.84 21.92
C PRO A 103 7.16 -18.55 23.40
N THR A 104 6.93 -17.31 23.83
CA THR A 104 7.20 -16.83 25.20
C THR A 104 5.94 -16.44 25.98
N ALA A 105 4.80 -16.32 25.30
CA ALA A 105 3.51 -15.92 25.86
C ALA A 105 2.39 -16.63 25.07
N PRO A 106 2.01 -17.86 25.46
CA PRO A 106 0.96 -18.63 24.79
C PRO A 106 -0.39 -17.91 24.68
N GLU A 107 -0.72 -17.05 25.64
CA GLU A 107 -1.91 -16.20 25.65
C GLU A 107 -1.98 -15.23 24.45
N ALA A 108 -0.86 -14.95 23.77
CA ALA A 108 -0.87 -14.22 22.50
C ALA A 108 -1.76 -14.89 21.43
N ARG A 109 -2.08 -16.18 21.60
CA ARG A 109 -3.08 -16.90 20.79
C ARG A 109 -4.44 -16.23 20.80
N GLU A 110 -4.91 -15.76 21.96
CA GLU A 110 -6.23 -15.12 22.07
C GLU A 110 -6.30 -13.85 21.22
N ALA A 111 -5.23 -13.03 21.22
CA ALA A 111 -5.12 -11.89 20.32
C ALA A 111 -5.20 -12.30 18.83
N LEU A 112 -4.52 -13.39 18.45
CA LEU A 112 -4.54 -13.90 17.08
C LEU A 112 -5.94 -14.39 16.68
N ASP A 113 -6.70 -14.97 17.60
CA ASP A 113 -8.05 -15.45 17.35
C ASP A 113 -9.03 -14.26 17.17
N PHE A 114 -8.92 -13.21 17.98
CA PHE A 114 -9.65 -11.96 17.75
C PHE A 114 -9.32 -11.35 16.39
N ILE A 115 -8.04 -11.26 16.03
CA ILE A 115 -7.61 -10.73 14.73
C ILE A 115 -8.15 -11.60 13.59
N LEU A 116 -8.11 -12.93 13.73
CA LEU A 116 -8.69 -13.85 12.75
C LEU A 116 -10.19 -13.61 12.58
N ALA A 117 -10.93 -13.33 13.66
CA ALA A 117 -12.35 -12.97 13.57
C ALA A 117 -12.57 -11.69 12.74
N LEU A 118 -11.70 -10.67 12.86
CA LEU A 118 -11.77 -9.48 12.00
C LEU A 118 -11.57 -9.84 10.52
N TYR A 119 -10.57 -10.66 10.20
CA TYR A 119 -10.34 -11.11 8.81
C TYR A 119 -11.49 -11.96 8.26
N ARG A 120 -12.18 -12.74 9.10
CA ARG A 120 -13.38 -13.47 8.69
C ARG A 120 -14.50 -12.53 8.26
N VAL A 121 -14.67 -11.38 8.93
CA VAL A 121 -15.65 -10.37 8.50
C VAL A 121 -15.31 -9.81 7.12
N GLU A 122 -14.05 -9.48 6.88
CA GLU A 122 -13.59 -9.00 5.56
C GLU A 122 -13.73 -10.07 4.47
N ALA A 123 -13.56 -11.35 4.81
CA ALA A 123 -13.81 -12.46 3.89
C ALA A 123 -15.29 -12.57 3.53
N LEU A 124 -16.19 -12.50 4.52
CA LEU A 124 -17.64 -12.51 4.29
C LEU A 124 -18.08 -11.35 3.38
N ALA A 125 -17.52 -10.15 3.57
CA ALA A 125 -17.82 -9.02 2.70
C ALA A 125 -17.39 -9.26 1.25
N ARG A 126 -16.24 -9.93 1.04
CA ARG A 126 -15.74 -10.32 -0.27
C ARG A 126 -16.65 -11.35 -0.92
N ASP A 127 -17.00 -12.40 -0.19
CA ASP A 127 -17.83 -13.50 -0.68
C ASP A 127 -19.24 -13.02 -1.04
N ALA A 128 -19.77 -12.04 -0.30
CA ALA A 128 -21.05 -11.38 -0.60
C ALA A 128 -20.94 -10.26 -1.66
N ALA A 129 -19.75 -9.99 -2.21
CA ALA A 129 -19.48 -8.94 -3.18
C ALA A 129 -19.92 -7.52 -2.73
N VAL A 130 -19.88 -7.25 -1.42
CA VAL A 130 -20.27 -5.95 -0.84
C VAL A 130 -19.08 -5.08 -0.43
N VAL A 131 -17.84 -5.50 -0.69
CA VAL A 131 -16.61 -4.76 -0.32
C VAL A 131 -16.68 -3.30 -0.77
N ARG A 132 -16.32 -2.39 0.15
CA ARG A 132 -16.34 -0.93 -0.02
C ARG A 132 -17.73 -0.29 -0.22
N THR A 133 -18.81 -1.01 0.08
CA THR A 133 -20.19 -0.46 0.07
C THR A 133 -20.68 -0.12 1.48
N ASP A 134 -21.85 0.53 1.59
CA ASP A 134 -22.52 0.75 2.88
C ASP A 134 -22.84 -0.56 3.60
N ALA A 135 -23.22 -1.63 2.88
CA ALA A 135 -23.47 -2.95 3.46
C ALA A 135 -22.18 -3.54 4.09
N HIS A 136 -21.00 -3.26 3.53
CA HIS A 136 -19.74 -3.62 4.17
C HIS A 136 -19.48 -2.85 5.46
N ARG A 137 -19.80 -1.54 5.48
CA ARG A 137 -19.71 -0.75 6.72
C ARG A 137 -20.64 -1.32 7.79
N GLU A 138 -21.89 -1.63 7.45
CA GLU A 138 -22.86 -2.22 8.38
C GLU A 138 -22.38 -3.58 8.92
N LEU A 139 -21.85 -4.44 8.05
CA LEU A 139 -21.29 -5.72 8.46
C LEU A 139 -20.13 -5.54 9.47
N ARG A 140 -19.24 -4.57 9.23
CA ARG A 140 -18.15 -4.21 10.16
C ARG A 140 -18.70 -3.68 11.49
N GLN A 141 -19.71 -2.82 11.46
CA GLN A 141 -20.34 -2.30 12.69
C GLN A 141 -20.98 -3.42 13.52
N GLN A 142 -21.66 -4.36 12.87
CA GLN A 142 -22.34 -5.47 13.56
C GLN A 142 -21.37 -6.56 14.06
N ARG A 143 -20.29 -6.84 13.32
CA ARG A 143 -19.44 -8.02 13.57
C ARG A 143 -18.00 -7.69 13.96
N SER A 144 -17.38 -6.67 13.36
CA SER A 144 -16.00 -6.29 13.68
C SER A 144 -15.92 -5.43 14.95
N LEU A 145 -16.86 -4.50 15.16
CA LEU A 145 -16.80 -3.58 16.28
C LEU A 145 -16.88 -4.27 17.66
N PRO A 146 -17.76 -5.27 17.90
CA PRO A 146 -17.76 -6.01 19.15
C PRO A 146 -16.44 -6.77 19.40
N VAL A 147 -15.86 -7.34 18.34
CA VAL A 147 -14.55 -8.02 18.40
C VAL A 147 -13.45 -7.05 18.78
N LEU A 148 -13.45 -5.84 18.22
CA LEU A 148 -12.49 -4.79 18.56
C LEU A 148 -12.60 -4.37 20.03
N TRP A 149 -13.81 -4.19 20.56
CA TRP A 149 -13.99 -3.84 21.98
C TRP A 149 -13.51 -4.95 22.92
N ALA A 150 -13.88 -6.20 22.63
CA ALA A 150 -13.42 -7.34 23.40
C ALA A 150 -11.88 -7.48 23.36
N LEU A 151 -11.28 -7.35 22.18
CA LEU A 151 -9.83 -7.37 22.01
C LEU A 151 -9.14 -6.24 22.79
N ARG A 152 -9.66 -5.01 22.75
CA ARG A 152 -9.09 -3.90 23.50
C ARG A 152 -9.11 -4.16 25.00
N ALA A 153 -10.27 -4.53 25.55
CA ALA A 153 -10.42 -4.83 26.96
C ALA A 153 -9.48 -5.97 27.39
N TRP A 154 -9.36 -7.00 26.56
CA TRP A 154 -8.42 -8.08 26.77
C TRP A 154 -6.98 -7.57 26.80
N MET A 155 -6.53 -6.79 25.80
CA MET A 155 -5.17 -6.26 25.76
C MET A 155 -4.84 -5.36 26.96
N GLU A 156 -5.79 -4.53 27.39
CA GLU A 156 -5.64 -3.68 28.58
C GLU A 156 -5.49 -4.54 29.85
N SER A 157 -6.23 -5.64 29.96
CA SER A 157 -6.09 -6.59 31.08
C SER A 157 -4.77 -7.37 31.09
N GLN A 158 -4.18 -7.63 29.91
CA GLN A 158 -2.90 -8.32 29.79
C GLN A 158 -1.70 -7.39 30.01
N THR A 159 -1.84 -6.10 29.71
CA THR A 159 -0.75 -5.11 29.82
C THR A 159 -0.01 -5.13 31.17
N PRO A 160 -0.65 -5.14 32.34
CA PRO A 160 0.06 -5.18 33.62
C PRO A 160 0.74 -6.52 33.93
N ARG A 161 0.45 -7.58 33.18
CA ARG A 161 0.98 -8.93 33.40
C ARG A 161 2.29 -9.19 32.66
N HIS A 162 2.70 -8.28 31.78
CA HIS A 162 3.89 -8.45 30.94
C HIS A 162 4.89 -7.32 31.12
N LEU A 163 6.17 -7.69 31.09
CA LEU A 163 7.25 -6.71 31.06
C LEU A 163 7.15 -5.87 29.77
N PRO A 164 7.22 -4.52 29.85
CA PRO A 164 7.06 -3.66 28.66
C PRO A 164 8.03 -3.96 27.52
N LYS A 165 9.23 -4.44 27.84
CA LYS A 165 10.28 -4.78 26.85
C LYS A 165 10.22 -6.23 26.38
N GLY A 166 9.39 -7.10 26.98
CA GLY A 166 9.20 -8.47 26.51
C GLY A 166 8.41 -8.51 25.18
N PRO A 167 8.48 -9.61 24.40
CA PRO A 167 7.78 -9.72 23.13
C PRO A 167 6.27 -9.39 23.21
N MET A 168 5.59 -9.94 24.23
CA MET A 168 4.17 -9.68 24.48
C MET A 168 3.90 -8.23 24.89
N GLY A 169 4.70 -7.66 25.80
CA GLY A 169 4.58 -6.26 26.21
C GLY A 169 4.78 -5.28 25.05
N GLN A 170 5.71 -5.57 24.12
CA GLN A 170 5.90 -4.79 22.90
C GLN A 170 4.71 -4.93 21.93
N ALA A 171 4.14 -6.12 21.77
CA ALA A 171 2.96 -6.34 20.93
C ALA A 171 1.74 -5.57 21.45
N LEU A 172 1.46 -5.66 22.76
CA LEU A 172 0.40 -4.92 23.44
C LEU A 172 0.60 -3.40 23.32
N SER A 173 1.81 -2.92 23.62
CA SER A 173 2.13 -1.49 23.53
C SER A 173 1.97 -0.97 22.10
N TYR A 174 2.40 -1.74 21.10
CA TYR A 174 2.26 -1.38 19.69
C TYR A 174 0.79 -1.25 19.28
N ALA A 175 -0.04 -2.26 19.60
CA ALA A 175 -1.45 -2.26 19.24
C ALA A 175 -2.22 -1.12 19.95
N LEU A 176 -2.04 -0.96 21.26
CA LEU A 176 -2.74 0.06 22.05
C LEU A 176 -2.34 1.49 21.64
N LYS A 177 -1.06 1.75 21.35
CA LYS A 177 -0.60 3.07 20.88
C LYS A 177 -1.14 3.45 19.51
N GLN A 178 -1.55 2.48 18.69
CA GLN A 178 -2.07 2.70 17.34
C GLN A 178 -3.57 2.44 17.25
N TRP A 179 -4.27 2.27 18.39
CA TRP A 179 -5.64 1.78 18.43
C TRP A 179 -6.60 2.60 17.55
N ASP A 180 -6.53 3.92 17.63
CA ASP A 180 -7.38 4.79 16.82
C ASP A 180 -7.14 4.57 15.33
N ALA A 181 -5.87 4.52 14.89
CA ALA A 181 -5.53 4.24 13.50
C ALA A 181 -5.99 2.84 13.07
N LEU A 182 -5.86 1.83 13.94
CA LEU A 182 -6.24 0.45 13.68
C LEU A 182 -7.75 0.23 13.61
N THR A 183 -8.56 1.09 14.23
CA THR A 183 -10.03 0.90 14.29
C THR A 183 -10.80 1.71 13.25
N ARG A 184 -10.16 2.66 12.55
CA ARG A 184 -10.80 3.51 11.51
C ARG A 184 -11.48 2.73 10.39
N PHE A 185 -10.98 1.54 10.03
CA PHE A 185 -11.62 0.72 8.99
C PHE A 185 -13.06 0.34 9.35
N SER A 186 -13.39 0.25 10.64
CA SER A 186 -14.73 -0.15 11.08
C SER A 186 -15.82 0.84 10.68
N SER A 187 -15.51 2.13 10.55
CA SER A 187 -16.47 3.20 10.25
C SER A 187 -16.44 3.68 8.80
N ASP A 188 -15.40 3.37 8.04
CA ASP A 188 -15.28 3.76 6.63
C ASP A 188 -14.98 2.53 5.75
N ALA A 189 -15.94 2.16 4.91
CA ALA A 189 -15.86 0.99 4.04
C ALA A 189 -14.74 1.07 3.00
N ARG A 190 -14.27 2.28 2.65
CA ARG A 190 -13.15 2.49 1.71
C ARG A 190 -11.81 2.08 2.31
N LEU A 191 -11.72 2.08 3.64
CA LEU A 191 -10.49 1.78 4.36
C LEU A 191 -10.33 0.26 4.52
N PRO A 192 -9.15 -0.28 4.21
CA PRO A 192 -8.86 -1.71 4.39
C PRO A 192 -8.50 -2.01 5.85
N LEU A 193 -8.57 -3.29 6.21
CA LEU A 193 -8.09 -3.81 7.50
C LEU A 193 -6.55 -3.82 7.59
N ASP A 194 -5.86 -3.90 6.46
CA ASP A 194 -4.40 -4.03 6.39
C ASP A 194 -3.77 -3.28 5.20
N ASN A 195 -2.43 -3.24 5.21
CA ASN A 195 -1.60 -2.64 4.18
C ASN A 195 -0.98 -3.70 3.23
N ASN A 196 -1.48 -4.93 3.20
CA ASN A 196 -0.84 -6.02 2.44
C ASN A 196 -0.75 -5.72 0.93
N ARG A 197 -1.59 -4.80 0.42
CA ARG A 197 -1.60 -4.37 -0.98
C ARG A 197 -0.29 -3.64 -1.37
N SER A 198 0.22 -2.74 -0.54
CA SER A 198 1.49 -2.05 -0.79
C SER A 198 2.68 -2.98 -0.62
N GLU A 199 2.66 -3.83 0.40
CA GLU A 199 3.68 -4.87 0.62
C GLU A 199 3.76 -5.80 -0.60
N ALA A 200 2.61 -6.22 -1.14
CA ALA A 200 2.54 -7.03 -2.36
C ALA A 200 3.09 -6.28 -3.58
N ALA A 201 2.80 -4.98 -3.72
CA ALA A 201 3.35 -4.15 -4.80
C ALA A 201 4.89 -4.07 -4.74
N LEU A 202 5.48 -4.11 -3.55
CA LEU A 202 6.94 -4.13 -3.37
C LEU A 202 7.59 -5.50 -3.53
N ARG A 203 6.82 -6.61 -3.58
CA ARG A 203 7.39 -7.95 -3.85
C ARG A 203 8.08 -8.02 -5.21
N LYS A 204 7.69 -7.19 -6.18
CA LYS A 204 8.41 -7.07 -7.46
C LYS A 204 9.85 -6.60 -7.28
N ALA A 205 10.10 -5.66 -6.37
CA ALA A 205 11.45 -5.26 -6.03
C ALA A 205 12.23 -6.39 -5.34
N ALA A 206 11.56 -7.22 -4.53
CA ALA A 206 12.17 -8.41 -3.95
C ALA A 206 12.58 -9.45 -5.00
N LEU A 207 11.76 -9.64 -6.04
CA LEU A 207 12.12 -10.46 -7.19
C LEU A 207 13.29 -9.85 -7.97
N GLY A 208 13.26 -8.53 -8.19
CA GLY A 208 14.35 -7.79 -8.83
C GLY A 208 15.71 -8.00 -8.15
N ARG A 209 15.76 -8.04 -6.81
CA ARG A 209 16.98 -8.35 -6.04
C ARG A 209 17.56 -9.75 -6.30
N LYS A 210 16.79 -10.67 -6.91
CA LYS A 210 17.29 -11.97 -7.39
C LYS A 210 17.83 -11.89 -8.82
N ASN A 211 17.39 -10.92 -9.60
CA ASN A 211 17.70 -10.77 -11.02
C ASN A 211 18.85 -9.78 -11.29
N PHE A 212 19.03 -8.78 -10.42
CA PHE A 212 20.14 -7.82 -10.49
C PHE A 212 20.73 -7.53 -9.10
N LEU A 213 22.03 -7.23 -9.06
CA LEU A 213 22.80 -7.09 -7.81
C LEU A 213 22.61 -5.73 -7.13
N PHE A 214 22.50 -4.66 -7.92
CA PHE A 214 22.41 -3.28 -7.46
C PHE A 214 21.84 -2.35 -8.55
N VAL A 215 21.35 -1.19 -8.13
CA VAL A 215 21.05 -0.03 -8.98
C VAL A 215 22.35 0.75 -9.21
N GLY A 216 22.68 1.11 -10.45
CA GLY A 216 23.99 1.69 -10.80
C GLY A 216 24.24 3.11 -10.24
N HIS A 217 23.21 3.95 -10.23
CA HIS A 217 23.25 5.31 -9.67
C HIS A 217 21.83 5.82 -9.45
N GLU A 218 21.66 7.01 -8.87
CA GLU A 218 20.35 7.57 -8.49
C GLU A 218 19.36 7.66 -9.66
N ALA A 219 19.75 8.28 -10.79
CA ALA A 219 18.88 8.36 -11.97
C ALA A 219 18.48 6.99 -12.54
N ALA A 220 19.31 5.94 -12.38
CA ALA A 220 18.92 4.58 -12.77
C ALA A 220 17.84 4.01 -11.83
N GLY A 221 17.86 4.40 -10.55
CA GLY A 221 16.83 4.08 -9.58
C GLY A 221 15.50 4.76 -9.89
N GLU A 222 15.54 6.03 -10.29
CA GLU A 222 14.35 6.78 -10.73
C GLU A 222 13.73 6.15 -11.99
N ASN A 223 14.53 5.83 -13.00
CA ASN A 223 14.07 5.15 -14.21
C ASN A 223 13.46 3.78 -13.90
N LEU A 224 14.09 3.00 -13.00
CA LEU A 224 13.56 1.73 -12.53
C LEU A 224 12.19 1.90 -11.85
N ALA A 225 12.05 2.91 -11.00
CA ALA A 225 10.79 3.22 -10.31
C ALA A 225 9.68 3.61 -11.32
N GLY A 226 10.01 4.40 -12.34
CA GLY A 226 9.10 4.75 -13.43
C GLY A 226 8.60 3.53 -14.20
N LEU A 227 9.51 2.64 -14.61
CA LEU A 227 9.17 1.39 -15.30
C LEU A 227 8.31 0.47 -14.43
N TYR A 228 8.66 0.31 -13.15
CA TYR A 228 7.85 -0.47 -12.21
C TYR A 228 6.44 0.10 -12.06
N ALA A 229 6.28 1.42 -12.04
CA ALA A 229 4.97 2.05 -11.92
C ALA A 229 4.07 1.70 -13.12
N LEU A 230 4.60 1.80 -14.34
CA LEU A 230 3.88 1.47 -15.57
C LEU A 230 3.49 -0.02 -15.60
N VAL A 231 4.46 -0.91 -15.43
CA VAL A 231 4.24 -2.36 -15.51
C VAL A 231 3.30 -2.85 -14.39
N ALA A 232 3.50 -2.38 -13.15
CA ALA A 232 2.63 -2.76 -12.05
C ALA A 232 1.20 -2.23 -12.19
N THR A 233 1.04 -1.02 -12.74
CA THR A 233 -0.30 -0.48 -13.04
C THR A 233 -0.95 -1.24 -14.20
N CYS A 234 -0.21 -1.67 -15.22
CA CYS A 234 -0.75 -2.51 -16.29
C CYS A 234 -1.29 -3.83 -15.74
N GLU A 235 -0.44 -4.59 -15.03
CA GLU A 235 -0.82 -5.89 -14.46
C GLU A 235 -2.00 -5.79 -13.50
N ALA A 236 -2.02 -4.76 -12.64
CA ALA A 236 -3.10 -4.58 -11.66
C ALA A 236 -4.47 -4.29 -12.31
N ASN A 237 -4.50 -3.91 -13.58
CA ASN A 237 -5.71 -3.62 -14.35
C ASN A 237 -5.95 -4.61 -15.51
N GLY A 238 -5.19 -5.72 -15.55
CA GLY A 238 -5.29 -6.72 -16.61
C GLY A 238 -4.99 -6.13 -17.99
N VAL A 239 -3.98 -5.27 -18.08
CA VAL A 239 -3.43 -4.74 -19.33
C VAL A 239 -2.11 -5.46 -19.60
N ASN A 240 -1.90 -5.92 -20.83
CA ASN A 240 -0.61 -6.45 -21.25
C ASN A 240 0.43 -5.31 -21.25
N PRO A 241 1.49 -5.36 -20.42
CA PRO A 241 2.48 -4.30 -20.36
C PRO A 241 3.24 -4.10 -21.68
N GLU A 242 3.45 -5.15 -22.47
CA GLU A 242 4.17 -5.06 -23.75
C GLU A 242 3.35 -4.30 -24.78
N ASP A 243 2.08 -4.65 -24.97
CA ASP A 243 1.17 -3.96 -25.88
C ASP A 243 1.01 -2.48 -25.51
N TYR A 244 0.89 -2.22 -24.21
CA TYR A 244 0.81 -0.86 -23.68
C TYR A 244 2.09 -0.06 -23.96
N LEU A 245 3.27 -0.62 -23.66
CA LEU A 245 4.54 0.08 -23.85
C LEU A 245 4.84 0.30 -25.33
N ALA A 246 4.60 -0.70 -26.19
CA ALA A 246 4.82 -0.59 -27.62
C ALA A 246 3.99 0.56 -28.23
N ASP A 247 2.72 0.67 -27.83
CA ASP A 247 1.83 1.72 -28.31
C ASP A 247 2.17 3.10 -27.71
N VAL A 248 2.33 3.19 -26.39
CA VAL A 248 2.56 4.47 -25.71
C VAL A 248 3.93 5.07 -26.07
N LEU A 249 4.99 4.28 -26.21
CA LEU A 249 6.31 4.80 -26.57
C LEU A 249 6.34 5.45 -27.97
N LEU A 250 5.50 4.96 -28.89
CA LEU A 250 5.36 5.54 -30.22
C LEU A 250 4.55 6.85 -30.21
N ARG A 251 3.58 6.98 -29.31
CA ARG A 251 2.65 8.13 -29.26
C ARG A 251 3.08 9.23 -28.30
N VAL A 252 3.85 8.93 -27.26
CA VAL A 252 4.14 9.87 -26.17
C VAL A 252 4.83 11.16 -26.65
N GLN A 253 5.61 11.10 -27.73
CA GLN A 253 6.32 12.26 -28.27
C GLN A 253 5.40 13.29 -28.92
N THR A 254 4.26 12.86 -29.47
CA THR A 254 3.30 13.72 -30.16
C THR A 254 2.00 13.93 -29.38
N HIS A 255 1.82 13.20 -28.27
CA HIS A 255 0.63 13.31 -27.42
C HIS A 255 0.63 14.65 -26.65
N PRO A 256 -0.49 15.40 -26.63
CA PRO A 256 -0.56 16.67 -25.90
C PRO A 256 -0.26 16.48 -24.41
N HIS A 257 0.63 17.31 -23.85
CA HIS A 257 1.00 17.25 -22.44
C HIS A 257 -0.22 17.37 -21.51
N SER A 258 -1.19 18.22 -21.86
CA SER A 258 -2.46 18.38 -21.12
C SER A 258 -3.31 17.11 -21.07
N CYS A 259 -3.08 16.17 -22.00
CA CYS A 259 -3.82 14.92 -22.13
C CYS A 259 -2.98 13.70 -21.71
N ILE A 260 -1.83 13.88 -21.04
CA ILE A 260 -0.95 12.76 -20.68
C ILE A 260 -1.64 11.71 -19.79
N GLY A 261 -2.66 12.11 -19.03
CA GLY A 261 -3.48 11.21 -18.21
C GLY A 261 -4.21 10.14 -19.03
N GLU A 262 -4.50 10.41 -20.31
CA GLU A 262 -5.13 9.46 -21.23
C GLU A 262 -4.22 8.27 -21.57
N LEU A 263 -2.91 8.45 -21.40
CA LEU A 263 -1.93 7.39 -21.59
C LEU A 263 -1.78 6.51 -20.36
N LEU A 264 -2.42 6.79 -19.21
CA LEU A 264 -2.34 5.90 -18.06
C LEU A 264 -2.95 4.52 -18.39
N PRO A 265 -2.42 3.39 -17.89
CA PRO A 265 -2.83 2.05 -18.36
C PRO A 265 -4.34 1.77 -18.31
N HIS A 266 -5.05 2.26 -17.28
CA HIS A 266 -6.49 2.08 -17.16
C HIS A 266 -7.28 2.90 -18.19
N GLU A 267 -6.88 4.15 -18.45
CA GLU A 267 -7.49 5.00 -19.48
C GLU A 267 -7.14 4.50 -20.89
N TRP A 268 -5.91 4.05 -21.10
CA TRP A 268 -5.47 3.40 -22.34
C TRP A 268 -6.35 2.20 -22.69
N LYS A 269 -6.60 1.31 -21.72
CA LYS A 269 -7.48 0.15 -21.88
C LYS A 269 -8.91 0.57 -22.23
N ARG A 270 -9.44 1.54 -21.48
CA ARG A 270 -10.81 2.05 -21.67
C ARG A 270 -10.99 2.61 -23.08
N ARG A 271 -10.04 3.41 -23.54
CA ARG A 271 -10.07 4.05 -24.87
C ARG A 271 -9.94 3.07 -26.00
N ARG A 272 -9.04 2.08 -25.91
CA ARG A 272 -8.93 1.02 -26.92
C ARG A 272 -10.14 0.09 -26.97
N THR A 273 -10.89 -0.02 -25.88
CA THR A 273 -12.15 -0.77 -25.87
C THR A 273 -13.27 0.04 -26.54
N ALA A 274 -13.28 1.35 -26.35
CA ALA A 274 -14.25 2.25 -26.97
C ALA A 274 -13.98 2.50 -28.46
N ASP A 275 -12.70 2.50 -28.86
CA ASP A 275 -12.23 2.72 -30.22
C ASP A 275 -11.15 1.68 -30.56
N PRO A 276 -11.53 0.46 -30.96
CA PRO A 276 -10.59 -0.59 -31.27
C PRO A 276 -9.82 -0.25 -32.55
N PRO A 277 -8.48 -0.40 -32.58
CA PRO A 277 -7.71 -0.10 -33.77
C PRO A 277 -8.14 -0.99 -34.94
N GLU A 278 -8.24 -0.42 -36.15
CA GLU A 278 -8.67 -1.14 -37.35
C GLU A 278 -7.74 -2.31 -37.77
N SER A 279 -6.53 -2.42 -37.21
CA SER A 279 -5.65 -3.60 -37.35
C SER A 279 -4.48 -3.57 -36.36
N PRO A 280 -3.99 -4.70 -35.81
CA PRO A 280 -2.91 -4.70 -34.81
C PRO A 280 -1.51 -4.30 -35.32
N LEU A 281 -1.26 -4.17 -36.62
CA LEU A 281 0.09 -3.94 -37.17
C LEU A 281 0.07 -3.14 -38.48
N GLN A 282 -0.35 -1.87 -38.46
CA GLN A 282 0.07 -0.94 -39.49
C GLN A 282 0.97 0.13 -38.86
N LEU A 283 2.27 -0.14 -38.90
CA LEU A 283 3.26 0.93 -38.99
C LEU A 283 2.95 1.65 -40.30
N SER A 284 2.42 2.88 -40.23
CA SER A 284 2.23 3.72 -41.40
C SER A 284 3.58 3.91 -42.12
N PRO A 285 3.58 3.97 -43.47
CA PRO A 285 4.80 3.98 -44.29
C PRO A 285 5.69 5.21 -44.08
#